data_AF-A0A842ERW8-F1
#
_entry.id   AF-A0A842ERW8-F1
#
_cell.length_a   1.000
_cell.length_b   1.000
_cell.length_c   1.000
_cell.angle_alpha   90.00
_cell.angle_beta   90.00
_cell.angle_gamma   90.00
#
_symmetry.space_group_name_H-M   'P 1'
#
loop_
_entity.id
_entity.type
_entity.pdbx_description
1 polymer ?
#
loop_
_entity_poly.entity_id
_entity_poly.type
_entity_poly.pdbx_seq_one_letter_code
_entity_poly.pdbx_strand_id
1 'polypeptide(L)'
;MEFGKELLVYMTFLAVAVPLVIQAVKQAEVVPKKWLPVVSIVVGVALGLAALWLPGAGSPAVMAWAGGLAGAGGTGVFEVFTNRAKKYGEDEK
;
A
#
# COMPACT_ATOMS: atom_id res chain seq x y z
N MET A 1 -7.42 -24.01 -2.82
CA MET A 1 -6.76 -22.69 -2.77
C MET A 1 -7.12 -22.04 -1.45
N GLU A 2 -6.13 -21.70 -0.63
CA GLU A 2 -6.34 -21.09 0.69
C GLU A 2 -6.08 -19.58 0.59
N PHE A 3 -7.17 -18.80 0.63
CA PHE A 3 -7.17 -17.33 0.52
C PHE A 3 -6.04 -16.66 1.32
N GLY A 4 -5.84 -17.09 2.57
CA GLY A 4 -4.84 -16.50 3.46
C GLY A 4 -3.40 -16.68 2.97
N LYS A 5 -3.04 -17.85 2.43
CA LYS A 5 -1.69 -18.11 1.94
C LYS A 5 -1.38 -17.28 0.71
N GLU A 6 -2.29 -17.25 -0.24
CA GLU A 6 -2.17 -16.46 -1.47
C GLU A 6 -2.10 -14.96 -1.16
N LEU A 7 -2.98 -14.46 -0.28
CA LEU A 7 -2.97 -13.08 0.16
C LEU A 7 -1.59 -12.66 0.69
N LEU A 8 -0.99 -13.45 1.60
CA LEU A 8 0.32 -13.14 2.16
C LEU A 8 1.45 -13.15 1.12
N VAL A 9 1.41 -14.09 0.16
CA VAL A 9 2.39 -14.16 -0.93
C VAL A 9 2.34 -12.90 -1.79
N TYR A 10 1.15 -12.51 -2.27
CA TYR A 10 1.03 -11.33 -3.13
C TYR A 10 1.21 -10.02 -2.36
N MET A 11 0.79 -9.94 -1.09
CA MET A 11 1.06 -8.78 -0.24
C MET A 11 2.55 -8.50 -0.14
N THR A 12 3.37 -9.55 0.03
CA THR A 12 4.83 -9.40 0.15
C THR A 12 5.45 -8.88 -1.14
N PHE A 13 5.03 -9.41 -2.29
CA PHE A 13 5.47 -8.91 -3.59
C PHE A 13 5.04 -7.45 -3.82
N LEU A 14 3.77 -7.13 -3.57
CA LEU A 14 3.21 -5.80 -3.77
C LEU A 14 3.73 -4.78 -2.74
N ALA A 15 4.16 -5.22 -1.54
CA ALA A 15 4.76 -4.35 -0.53
C ALA A 15 6.04 -3.66 -1.03
N VAL A 16 6.71 -4.19 -2.05
CA VAL A 16 7.84 -3.52 -2.72
C VAL A 16 7.36 -2.69 -3.92
N ALA A 17 6.45 -3.23 -4.73
CA ALA A 17 5.99 -2.58 -5.96
C ALA A 17 5.18 -1.29 -5.69
N VAL A 18 4.26 -1.33 -4.72
CA VAL A 18 3.34 -0.22 -4.44
C VAL A 18 4.08 1.02 -3.93
N PRO A 19 5.01 0.94 -2.94
CA PRO A 19 5.76 2.11 -2.49
C PRO A 19 6.60 2.76 -3.59
N LEU A 20 7.13 1.99 -4.54
CA LEU A 20 7.88 2.55 -5.67
C LEU A 20 7.01 3.47 -6.53
N VAL A 21 5.80 3.01 -6.87
CA VAL A 21 4.84 3.82 -7.63
C VAL A 21 4.41 5.05 -6.83
N ILE A 22 4.16 4.88 -5.53
CA ILE A 22 3.80 6.00 -4.65
C ILE A 22 4.92 7.01 -4.49
N GLN A 23 6.18 6.57 -4.45
CA GLN A 23 7.31 7.47 -4.41
C GLN A 23 7.39 8.33 -5.68
N ALA A 24 7.11 7.75 -6.85
CA ALA A 24 7.01 8.51 -8.10
C ALA A 24 5.85 9.53 -8.06
N VAL A 25 4.67 9.14 -7.57
CA VAL A 25 3.52 10.07 -7.39
C VAL A 25 3.86 11.22 -6.45
N LYS A 26 4.58 10.94 -5.36
CA LYS A 26 5.05 11.97 -4.42
C LYS A 26 6.02 12.94 -5.06
N GLN A 27 6.99 12.43 -5.83
CA GLN A 27 7.99 13.25 -6.52
C GLN A 27 7.39 14.11 -7.63
N ALA A 28 6.28 13.67 -8.24
CA ALA A 28 5.58 14.44 -9.26
C ALA A 28 4.83 15.67 -8.68
N GLU A 29 4.71 15.79 -7.36
CA GLU A 29 4.00 16.87 -6.66
C GLU A 29 2.54 17.09 -7.10
N VAL A 30 1.95 16.09 -7.77
CA VAL A 30 0.59 16.16 -8.33
C VAL A 30 -0.53 15.92 -7.29
N VAL A 31 -0.19 15.40 -6.11
CA VAL A 31 -1.16 15.11 -5.03
C VAL A 31 -0.76 15.83 -3.74
N PRO A 32 -1.69 16.55 -3.08
CA PRO A 32 -1.42 17.13 -1.76
C PRO A 32 -1.09 16.07 -0.72
N LYS A 33 -0.09 16.34 0.13
CA LYS A 33 0.45 15.38 1.12
C LYS A 33 -0.62 14.70 2.00
N LYS A 34 -1.69 15.42 2.36
CA LYS A 34 -2.83 14.90 3.17
C LYS A 34 -3.60 13.76 2.52
N TRP A 35 -3.55 13.63 1.19
CA TRP A 35 -4.25 12.59 0.44
C TRP A 35 -3.37 11.39 0.10
N LEU A 36 -2.06 11.47 0.35
CA LEU A 36 -1.12 10.37 0.08
C LEU A 36 -1.54 9.03 0.72
N PRO A 37 -2.07 8.97 1.96
CA PRO A 37 -2.57 7.73 2.54
C PRO A 37 -3.65 7.06 1.69
N VAL A 38 -4.64 7.83 1.26
CA VAL A 38 -5.78 7.34 0.46
C VAL A 38 -5.30 6.94 -0.93
N VAL A 39 -4.48 7.77 -1.57
CA VAL A 39 -3.91 7.49 -2.89
C VAL A 39 -3.07 6.23 -2.85
N SER A 40 -2.31 5.99 -1.78
CA SER A 40 -1.54 4.76 -1.60
C SER A 40 -2.37 3.49 -1.63
N ILE A 41 -3.51 3.49 -0.93
CA ILE A 41 -4.42 2.35 -0.91
C ILE A 41 -5.04 2.15 -2.30
N VAL A 42 -5.52 3.23 -2.93
CA VAL A 42 -6.14 3.17 -4.26
C VAL A 42 -5.16 2.65 -5.32
N VAL A 43 -3.93 3.19 -5.34
CA VAL A 43 -2.86 2.72 -6.23
C VAL A 43 -2.49 1.28 -5.92
N GLY A 44 -2.43 0.91 -4.65
CA GLY A 44 -2.19 -0.47 -4.24
C GLY A 44 -3.22 -1.44 -4.81
N VAL A 45 -4.52 -1.15 -4.62
CA VAL A 45 -5.62 -1.94 -5.19
C VAL A 45 -5.52 -1.98 -6.72
N ALA A 46 -5.27 -0.83 -7.36
CA ALA A 46 -5.15 -0.75 -8.82
C ALA A 46 -3.99 -1.62 -9.34
N LEU A 47 -2.83 -1.61 -8.68
CA LEU A 47 -1.68 -2.44 -9.04
C LEU A 47 -1.93 -3.92 -8.78
N GLY A 48 -2.62 -4.27 -7.69
CA GLY A 48 -3.04 -5.65 -7.43
C GLY A 48 -3.95 -6.18 -8.53
N LEU A 49 -4.99 -5.43 -8.89
CA LEU A 49 -5.89 -5.78 -10.00
C LEU A 49 -5.15 -5.79 -11.35
N ALA A 50 -4.26 -4.84 -11.58
CA ALA A 50 -3.44 -4.78 -12.78
C ALA A 50 -2.42 -5.93 -12.87
N ALA A 51 -2.21 -6.71 -11.82
CA ALA A 51 -1.36 -7.91 -11.86
C ALA A 51 -2.15 -9.19 -12.22
N LEU A 52 -3.47 -9.11 -12.44
CA LEU A 52 -4.30 -10.29 -12.78
C LEU A 52 -3.95 -10.98 -14.11
N TRP A 53 -3.26 -10.30 -15.02
CA TRP A 53 -2.80 -10.88 -16.28
C TRP A 53 -1.48 -11.67 -16.13
N LEU A 54 -0.82 -11.59 -14.97
CA LEU A 54 0.41 -12.33 -14.73
C LEU A 54 0.10 -13.82 -14.47
N PRO A 55 0.92 -14.74 -15.02
CA PRO A 55 0.79 -16.16 -14.71
C PRO A 55 0.90 -16.41 -13.19
N GLY A 56 -0.02 -17.19 -12.65
CA GLY A 56 -0.05 -17.51 -11.22
C GLY A 56 -0.55 -16.36 -10.34
N ALA A 57 -1.31 -15.40 -10.87
CA ALA A 57 -2.06 -14.43 -10.08
C ALA A 57 -3.19 -15.09 -9.27
N GLY A 58 -3.47 -14.54 -8.09
CA GLY A 58 -4.59 -14.98 -7.25
C GLY A 58 -5.94 -14.51 -7.79
N SER A 59 -7.01 -14.86 -7.09
CA SER A 59 -8.34 -14.32 -7.43
C SER A 59 -8.36 -12.78 -7.38
N PRO A 60 -9.25 -12.10 -8.15
CA PRO A 60 -9.37 -10.65 -8.11
C PRO A 60 -9.53 -10.06 -6.71
N ALA A 61 -10.28 -10.75 -5.84
CA ALA A 61 -10.44 -10.35 -4.45
C ALA A 61 -9.12 -10.41 -3.67
N VAL A 62 -8.38 -11.53 -3.79
CA VAL A 62 -7.06 -11.69 -3.16
C VAL A 62 -6.10 -10.60 -3.64
N MET A 63 -6.06 -10.35 -4.95
CA MET A 63 -5.14 -9.37 -5.54
C MET A 63 -5.47 -7.94 -5.12
N ALA A 64 -6.76 -7.58 -5.08
CA ALA A 64 -7.21 -6.27 -4.59
C ALA A 64 -6.85 -6.07 -3.11
N TRP A 65 -7.12 -7.06 -2.26
CA TRP A 65 -6.76 -7.01 -0.84
C TRP A 65 -5.24 -6.96 -0.64
N ALA A 66 -4.50 -7.75 -1.41
CA ALA A 66 -3.05 -7.79 -1.33
C ALA A 66 -2.43 -6.43 -1.65
N GLY A 67 -2.90 -5.81 -2.74
CA GLY A 67 -2.45 -4.50 -3.17
C GLY A 67 -2.87 -3.38 -2.22
N GLY A 68 -4.13 -3.36 -1.80
CA GLY A 68 -4.63 -2.34 -0.88
C GLY A 68 -3.91 -2.34 0.47
N LEU A 69 -3.65 -3.53 1.04
CA LEU A 69 -2.92 -3.66 2.30
C LEU A 69 -1.42 -3.34 2.14
N ALA A 70 -0.80 -3.71 1.01
CA ALA A 70 0.55 -3.26 0.67
C ALA A 70 0.65 -1.73 0.56
N GLY A 71 -0.34 -1.10 -0.09
CA GLY A 71 -0.46 0.35 -0.18
C GLY A 71 -0.66 1.03 1.18
N ALA A 72 -1.46 0.46 2.07
CA ALA A 72 -1.61 0.96 3.44
C ALA A 72 -0.29 0.88 4.23
N GLY A 73 0.47 -0.21 4.07
CA GLY A 73 1.78 -0.38 4.70
C GLY A 73 2.83 0.61 4.19
N GLY A 74 2.82 0.92 2.89
CA GLY A 74 3.85 1.74 2.22
C GLY A 74 3.86 3.24 2.54
N THR A 75 2.79 3.80 3.11
CA THR A 75 2.67 5.25 3.37
C THR A 75 2.52 5.60 4.85
N GLY A 76 2.76 4.65 5.75
CA GLY A 76 2.59 4.89 7.18
C GLY A 76 1.13 5.17 7.54
N VAL A 77 0.16 4.63 6.78
CA VAL A 77 -1.28 4.77 7.11
C VAL A 77 -1.54 4.34 8.55
N PHE A 78 -0.87 3.29 9.01
CA PHE A 78 -0.93 2.83 10.39
C PHE A 78 -0.37 3.84 11.42
N GLU A 79 0.55 4.73 11.04
CA GLU A 79 1.06 5.80 11.91
C GLU A 79 0.02 6.91 12.10
N VAL A 80 -0.75 7.21 11.05
CA VAL A 80 -1.89 8.14 11.11
C VAL A 80 -2.95 7.64 12.08
N PHE A 81 -3.27 6.34 12.03
CA PHE A 81 -4.27 5.74 12.93
C PHE A 81 -3.76 5.50 14.35
N THR A 82 -2.46 5.30 14.55
CA THR A 82 -1.87 5.01 15.88
C THR A 82 -1.36 6.24 16.62
N ASN A 83 -1.57 7.47 16.10
CA ASN A 83 -1.07 8.73 16.70
C ASN A 83 0.46 8.74 16.96
N ARG A 84 1.21 7.80 16.38
CA ARG A 84 2.63 7.60 16.69
C ARG A 84 3.51 8.75 16.19
N ALA A 85 3.02 9.52 15.21
CA ALA A 85 3.65 10.74 14.72
C ALA A 85 3.81 11.83 15.81
N LYS A 86 2.94 11.88 16.83
CA LYS A 86 3.10 12.84 17.94
C LYS A 86 4.27 12.49 18.86
N LYS A 87 4.56 11.19 19.04
CA LYS A 87 5.51 10.75 20.06
C LYS A 87 6.97 11.06 19.71
N TYR A 88 7.32 11.17 18.43
CA TYR A 88 8.68 11.51 17.99
C TYR A 88 8.95 13.02 17.89
N GLY A 89 7.98 13.88 18.21
CA GLY A 89 8.14 15.34 18.22
C GLY A 89 8.03 15.98 19.61
N GLU A 90 7.79 15.19 20.67
CA GLU A 90 7.71 15.67 22.06
C GLU A 90 9.00 15.44 22.86
N ASP A 91 9.98 14.70 22.32
CA ASP A 91 11.27 14.43 23.00
C ASP A 91 12.33 15.53 22.77
N GLU A 92 11.99 16.63 22.08
CA GLU A 92 12.89 17.78 21.83
C GLU A 92 12.44 19.10 22.53
N LYS A 93 11.80 19.04 23.70
CA LYS A 93 11.54 20.24 24.52
C LYS A 93 11.94 20.09 25.98
#